data_AF-A0A328F938-F1
#
_entry.id   AF-A0A328F938-F1
#
_cell.length_a   1.000
_cell.length_b   1.000
_cell.length_c   1.000
_cell.angle_alpha   90.00
_cell.angle_beta   90.00
_cell.angle_gamma   90.00
#
_symmetry.space_group_name_H-M   'P 1'
#
loop_
_entity.id
_entity.type
_entity.pdbx_description
1 polymer ?
#
loop_
_entity_poly.entity_id
_entity_poly.type
_entity_poly.pdbx_seq_one_letter_code
_entity_poly.pdbx_strand_id
1 'polypeptide(L)'
;MFDPNGPFDEDMCNEILIEVSEKRKSEKTKHLSRIEHIAKSLGYDRYEVKNNAEYLIKIGYINKGLGGFLGLTGDGAAIVNQLLE
;
A
#
# COMPACT_ATOMS: atom_id res chain seq x y z
N MET A 1 -17.54 12.46 -11.57
CA MET A 1 -16.54 12.73 -12.62
C MET A 1 -15.36 11.80 -12.34
N PHE A 2 -14.89 11.04 -13.32
CA PHE A 2 -13.73 10.16 -13.19
C PHE A 2 -12.54 10.90 -13.80
N ASP A 3 -11.51 11.21 -13.00
CA ASP A 3 -10.29 11.86 -13.49
C ASP A 3 -9.23 10.77 -13.74
N PRO A 4 -8.88 10.46 -15.00
CA PRO A 4 -7.89 9.42 -15.32
C PRO A 4 -6.46 9.78 -14.89
N ASN A 5 -6.26 11.01 -14.38
CA ASN A 5 -5.02 11.48 -13.75
C ASN A 5 -5.18 11.67 -12.22
N GLY A 6 -6.16 11.01 -11.59
CA GLY A 6 -6.35 11.06 -10.14
C GLY A 6 -5.00 10.89 -9.41
N PRO A 7 -4.75 11.70 -8.37
CA PRO A 7 -3.40 12.11 -7.98
C PRO A 7 -2.52 10.89 -7.73
N PHE A 8 -1.48 10.76 -8.55
CA PHE A 8 -0.28 10.09 -8.10
C PHE A 8 0.25 10.93 -6.94
N ASP A 9 -0.02 10.43 -5.74
CA ASP A 9 0.39 11.06 -4.49
C ASP A 9 1.59 10.28 -3.97
N GLU A 10 2.76 10.87 -4.11
CA GLU A 10 4.04 10.26 -3.72
C GLU A 10 4.09 10.03 -2.21
N ASP A 11 3.55 10.96 -1.41
CA ASP A 11 3.49 10.85 0.04
C ASP A 11 2.58 9.69 0.44
N MET A 12 1.38 9.60 -0.15
CA MET A 12 0.48 8.47 0.07
C MET A 12 1.10 7.14 -0.35
N CYS A 13 1.83 7.10 -1.47
CA CYS A 13 2.53 5.89 -1.91
C CYS A 13 3.59 5.46 -0.89
N ASN A 14 4.37 6.39 -0.37
CA ASN A 14 5.39 6.13 0.65
C ASN A 14 4.74 5.61 1.95
N GLU A 15 3.65 6.22 2.40
CA GLU A 15 2.90 5.78 3.58
C GLU A 15 2.28 4.39 3.40
N ILE A 16 1.73 4.08 2.21
CA ILE A 16 1.23 2.74 1.87
C ILE A 16 2.35 1.71 1.94
N LEU A 17 3.54 2.01 1.41
CA LEU A 17 4.69 1.10 1.45
C LEU A 17 5.12 0.79 2.88
N ILE A 18 5.19 1.82 3.73
CA ILE A 18 5.54 1.70 5.16
C ILE A 18 4.49 0.85 5.88
N GLU A 19 3.20 1.16 5.75
CA GLU A 19 2.10 0.42 6.40
C GLU A 19 2.09 -1.07 5.96
N VAL A 20 2.35 -1.35 4.68
CA VAL A 20 2.47 -2.75 4.19
C VAL A 20 3.65 -3.46 4.84
N SER A 21 4.77 -2.76 5.09
CA SER A 21 5.97 -3.25 5.78
C SER A 21 5.69 -3.59 7.25
N GLU A 22 5.09 -2.67 7.99
CA GLU A 22 4.86 -2.80 9.44
C GLU A 22 3.86 -3.92 9.76
N LYS A 23 2.86 -4.10 8.90
CA LYS A 23 1.86 -5.17 9.01
C LYS A 23 2.42 -6.59 8.89
N ARG A 24 3.68 -6.77 8.49
CA ARG A 24 4.33 -8.09 8.53
C ARG A 24 4.78 -8.50 9.94
N LYS A 25 4.86 -7.57 10.89
CA LYS A 25 5.39 -7.80 12.25
C LYS A 25 4.32 -8.06 13.32
N SER A 26 3.03 -7.79 13.06
CA SER A 26 1.97 -7.85 14.09
C SER A 26 0.76 -8.72 13.68
N GLU A 27 0.69 -9.90 14.30
CA GLU A 27 -0.42 -10.81 14.67
C GLU A 27 -1.82 -10.85 13.97
N LYS A 28 -2.28 -12.11 13.75
CA LYS A 28 -3.55 -12.73 14.23
C LYS A 28 -4.76 -11.79 14.44
N THR A 29 -5.51 -11.42 13.41
CA THR A 29 -6.92 -10.93 13.57
C THR A 29 -7.73 -10.89 12.27
N LYS A 30 -9.07 -10.86 12.41
CA LYS A 30 -10.14 -11.09 11.41
C LYS A 30 -10.02 -10.30 10.08
N HIS A 31 -10.49 -10.94 9.00
CA HIS A 31 -10.39 -10.56 7.59
C HIS A 31 -11.05 -9.20 7.22
N LEU A 32 -10.31 -8.09 7.30
CA LEU A 32 -10.52 -6.95 6.42
C LEU A 32 -9.63 -7.09 5.19
N SER A 33 -10.05 -6.58 4.03
CA SER A 33 -9.13 -6.50 2.89
C SER A 33 -7.97 -5.56 3.23
N ARG A 34 -6.75 -5.88 2.81
CA ARG A 34 -5.55 -5.13 3.26
C ARG A 34 -5.62 -3.65 2.85
N ILE A 35 -6.26 -3.33 1.71
CA ILE A 35 -6.52 -1.95 1.27
C ILE A 35 -7.45 -1.20 2.23
N GLU A 36 -8.56 -1.80 2.66
CA GLU A 36 -9.47 -1.16 3.62
C GLU A 36 -8.77 -0.90 4.96
N HIS A 37 -7.90 -1.81 5.37
CA HIS A 37 -7.10 -1.61 6.57
C HIS A 37 -6.10 -0.46 6.39
N ILE A 38 -5.34 -0.44 5.30
CA ILE A 38 -4.35 0.61 5.03
C ILE A 38 -5.03 1.97 4.96
N ALA A 39 -6.14 2.10 4.22
CA ALA A 39 -6.91 3.33 4.15
C ALA A 39 -7.38 3.81 5.52
N LYS A 40 -7.87 2.89 6.37
CA LYS A 40 -8.28 3.22 7.73
C LYS A 40 -7.09 3.62 8.64
N SER A 41 -5.94 2.96 8.48
CA SER A 41 -4.72 3.25 9.27
C SER A 41 -4.18 4.64 8.97
N LEU A 42 -4.12 4.97 7.67
CA LEU A 42 -3.59 6.24 7.18
C LEU A 42 -4.62 7.38 7.19
N GLY A 43 -5.90 7.07 7.38
CA GLY A 43 -6.98 8.06 7.37
C GLY A 43 -7.39 8.55 5.97
N TYR A 44 -7.04 7.81 4.92
CA TYR A 44 -7.37 8.13 3.53
C TYR A 44 -8.66 7.47 3.04
N ASP A 45 -9.18 7.98 1.91
CA ASP A 45 -10.26 7.30 1.20
C ASP A 45 -9.78 5.97 0.60
N ARG A 46 -10.66 4.97 0.66
CA ARG A 46 -10.37 3.63 0.17
C ARG A 46 -10.04 3.59 -1.32
N TYR A 47 -10.70 4.40 -2.14
CA TYR A 47 -10.48 4.42 -3.59
C TYR A 47 -9.14 5.04 -3.93
N GLU A 48 -8.72 6.08 -3.20
CA GLU A 48 -7.41 6.71 -3.36
C GLU A 48 -6.28 5.74 -3.01
N VAL A 49 -6.39 5.07 -1.87
CA VAL A 49 -5.41 4.03 -1.47
C VAL A 49 -5.40 2.87 -2.44
N LYS A 50 -6.56 2.46 -2.97
CA LYS A 50 -6.62 1.41 -3.98
C LYS A 50 -5.88 1.83 -5.25
N ASN A 51 -6.10 3.04 -5.76
CA ASN A 51 -5.46 3.53 -6.97
C ASN A 51 -3.94 3.64 -6.81
N ASN A 52 -3.47 4.20 -5.69
CA ASN A 52 -2.04 4.32 -5.40
C ASN A 52 -1.40 2.94 -5.16
N ALA A 53 -2.09 2.01 -4.50
CA ALA A 53 -1.61 0.63 -4.37
C ALA A 53 -1.55 -0.10 -5.73
N GLU A 54 -2.52 0.10 -6.63
CA GLU A 54 -2.47 -0.46 -7.99
C GLU A 54 -1.30 0.11 -8.81
N TYR A 55 -0.98 1.39 -8.61
CA TYR A 55 0.23 1.98 -9.17
C TYR A 55 1.51 1.34 -8.62
N LEU A 56 1.62 1.17 -7.30
CA LEU A 56 2.75 0.50 -6.64
C LEU A 56 2.93 -0.96 -7.12
N ILE A 57 1.83 -1.65 -7.44
CA ILE A 57 1.88 -2.98 -8.07
C ILE A 57 2.45 -2.88 -9.48
N LYS A 58 2.00 -1.91 -10.26
CA LYS A 58 2.41 -1.72 -11.66
C LYS A 58 3.91 -1.40 -11.79
N ILE A 59 4.47 -0.60 -10.87
CA ILE A 59 5.91 -0.29 -10.85
C ILE A 59 6.75 -1.36 -10.14
N GLY A 60 6.11 -2.37 -9.55
CA GLY A 60 6.79 -3.53 -8.97
C GLY A 60 7.29 -3.35 -7.54
N TYR A 61 6.77 -2.38 -6.76
CA TYR A 61 7.15 -2.19 -5.36
C TYR A 61 6.33 -3.04 -4.38
N ILE A 62 5.09 -3.37 -4.74
CA ILE A 62 4.28 -4.33 -3.98
C ILE A 62 3.71 -5.41 -4.91
N ASN A 63 3.45 -6.59 -4.36
CA ASN A 63 2.80 -7.69 -5.05
C ASN A 63 1.43 -7.99 -4.42
N LYS A 64 0.46 -8.30 -5.27
CA LYS A 64 -0.88 -8.75 -4.87
C LYS A 64 -0.93 -10.27 -4.84
N GLY A 65 -0.98 -10.85 -3.64
CA GLY A 65 -1.15 -12.28 -3.43
C GLY A 65 -2.59 -12.76 -3.60
N LEU A 66 -2.76 -14.08 -3.67
CA LEU A 66 -4.06 -14.75 -3.65
C LEU A 66 -4.85 -14.34 -2.39
N GLY A 67 -6.10 -13.89 -2.55
CA GLY A 67 -6.94 -13.41 -1.45
C GLY A 67 -6.84 -11.90 -1.15
N GLY A 68 -6.19 -11.12 -2.01
CA GLY A 68 -6.13 -9.65 -1.86
C GLY A 68 -5.10 -9.17 -0.83
N PHE A 69 -4.13 -10.02 -0.49
CA PHE A 69 -2.99 -9.63 0.33
C PHE A 69 -2.01 -8.78 -0.48
N LEU A 70 -1.43 -7.78 0.16
CA LEU A 70 -0.33 -6.98 -0.38
C LEU A 70 0.95 -7.32 0.40
N GLY A 71 2.05 -7.48 -0.31
CA GLY A 71 3.37 -7.62 0.27
C GLY A 71 4.40 -6.82 -0.51
N LEU A 72 5.47 -6.39 0.15
CA LEU A 72 6.58 -5.69 -0.51
C LEU A 72 7.37 -6.66 -1.40
N THR A 73 7.86 -6.13 -2.53
CA THR A 73 8.91 -6.76 -3.33
C THR A 73 10.29 -6.42 -2.76
N GLY A 74 11.37 -6.96 -3.37
CA GLY A 74 12.73 -6.57 -3.00
C GLY A 74 12.98 -5.07 -3.17
N ASP A 75 12.50 -4.50 -4.28
CA ASP A 75 12.64 -3.07 -4.58
C ASP A 75 11.78 -2.23 -3.63
N GLY A 76 10.53 -2.62 -3.37
CA GLY A 76 9.68 -1.92 -2.41
C GLY A 76 10.25 -1.93 -1.00
N ALA A 77 10.87 -3.04 -0.56
CA ALA A 77 11.55 -3.10 0.72
C ALA A 77 12.79 -2.19 0.77
N ALA A 78 13.54 -2.08 -0.33
CA ALA A 78 14.67 -1.15 -0.41
C ALA A 78 14.23 0.31 -0.31
N ILE A 79 13.14 0.69 -0.99
CA ILE A 79 12.56 2.03 -0.89
C ILE A 79 12.09 2.32 0.54
N VAL A 80 11.38 1.38 1.18
CA VAL A 80 10.95 1.56 2.58
C VAL A 80 12.15 1.77 3.52
N ASN A 81 13.26 1.03 3.32
CA ASN A 81 14.45 1.25 4.14
C ASN A 81 15.04 2.65 3.92
N GLN A 82 15.12 3.13 2.67
CA GLN A 82 15.59 4.49 2.36
C GLN A 82 14.71 5.59 2.97
N LEU A 83 13.40 5.35 3.09
CA LEU A 83 12.45 6.31 3.69
C LEU A 83 12.55 6.37 5.23
N LEU A 84 13.06 5.32 5.87
CA LEU A 84 13.15 5.19 7.33
C LEU A 84 14.56 5.51 7.88
N GLU A 85 15.54 5.73 7.00
CA GLU A 85 16.89 6.23 7.33
C GLU A 85 16.94 7.75 7.38
#